data_AF-A0A6M3KMJ9-F1
#
_entry.id   AF-A0A6M3KMJ9-F1
#
_cell.length_a   1.000
_cell.length_b   1.000
_cell.length_c   1.000
_cell.angle_alpha   90.00
_cell.angle_beta   90.00
_cell.angle_gamma   90.00
#
_symmetry.space_group_name_H-M   'P 1'
#
loop_
_entity.id
_entity.type
_entity.pdbx_description
1 polymer ?
#
loop_
_entity_poly.entity_id
_entity_poly.type
_entity_poly.pdbx_seq_one_letter_code
_entity_poly.pdbx_strand_id
1 'polypeptide(L)'
;MPLKNEAKRLWDRNNNRTKRYGNWRQIYHNALGMCEICGEVDNLEIHEETDGIAVIEWHILCTKCHLHIVHKDNKTEWINRKYSSRLAQDINLEIEKYGGLENWRQKFLLKDGLSNGNGIDLYKFQR
;
A
#
# COMPACT_ATOMS: atom_id res chain seq x y z
N MET A 1 19.09 -13.37 20.36
CA MET A 1 17.79 -13.84 19.81
C MET A 1 16.99 -12.67 19.20
N PRO A 2 17.35 -12.18 18.00
CA PRO A 2 16.70 -11.01 17.38
C PRO A 2 15.34 -11.28 16.70
N LEU A 3 15.00 -12.54 16.38
CA LEU A 3 13.84 -12.88 15.54
C LEU A 3 12.45 -12.70 16.20
N LYS A 4 12.33 -12.86 17.54
CA LYS A 4 11.03 -12.73 18.24
C LYS A 4 10.48 -11.29 18.23
N ASN A 5 11.38 -10.30 18.18
CA ASN A 5 11.00 -8.89 18.22
C ASN A 5 10.53 -8.38 16.84
N GLU A 6 11.02 -8.97 15.77
CA GLU A 6 10.67 -8.57 14.41
C GLU A 6 9.26 -9.02 14.02
N ALA A 7 8.90 -10.26 14.34
CA ALA A 7 7.54 -10.76 14.17
C ALA A 7 6.52 -9.91 14.95
N LYS A 8 6.82 -9.54 16.20
CA LYS A 8 5.96 -8.63 16.98
C LYS A 8 5.82 -7.27 16.30
N ARG A 9 6.93 -6.66 15.85
CA ARG A 9 6.91 -5.36 15.16
C ARG A 9 6.12 -5.40 13.86
N LEU A 10 6.20 -6.50 13.09
CA LEU A 10 5.37 -6.73 11.91
C LEU A 10 3.88 -6.68 12.28
N TRP A 11 3.47 -7.46 13.28
CA TRP A 11 2.07 -7.49 13.72
C TRP A 11 1.59 -6.14 14.24
N ASP A 12 2.41 -5.46 15.03
CA ASP A 12 2.08 -4.12 15.52
C ASP A 12 1.88 -3.14 14.35
N ARG A 13 2.73 -3.18 13.31
CA ARG A 13 2.55 -2.36 12.09
C ARG A 13 1.27 -2.71 11.34
N ASN A 14 0.99 -3.99 11.11
CA ASN A 14 -0.20 -4.44 10.37
C ASN A 14 -1.49 -4.14 11.14
N ASN A 15 -1.48 -4.24 12.46
CA ASN A 15 -2.60 -3.84 13.32
C ASN A 15 -2.84 -2.33 13.23
N ASN A 16 -1.79 -1.51 13.26
CA ASN A 16 -1.91 -0.07 13.10
C ASN A 16 -2.44 0.31 11.71
N ARG A 17 -2.00 -0.37 10.64
CA ARG A 17 -2.58 -0.20 9.29
C ARG A 17 -4.06 -0.59 9.25
N THR A 18 -4.43 -1.70 9.89
CA THR A 18 -5.83 -2.14 9.96
C THR A 18 -6.71 -1.12 10.69
N LYS A 19 -6.20 -0.51 11.78
CA LYS A 19 -6.91 0.56 12.49
C LYS A 19 -7.07 1.83 11.67
N ARG A 20 -6.05 2.22 10.89
CA ARG A 20 -6.07 3.45 10.09
C ARG A 20 -6.88 3.29 8.80
N TYR A 21 -6.67 2.20 8.07
CA TYR A 21 -7.15 2.04 6.70
C TYR A 21 -8.24 0.97 6.56
N GLY A 22 -8.48 0.13 7.57
CA GLY A 22 -9.47 -0.95 7.52
C GLY A 22 -9.15 -2.06 6.50
N ASN A 23 -9.32 -1.77 5.21
CA ASN A 23 -9.24 -2.68 4.08
C ASN A 23 -7.91 -2.61 3.30
N TRP A 24 -6.81 -2.16 3.92
CA TRP A 24 -5.52 -1.94 3.25
C TRP A 24 -4.97 -3.13 2.45
N ARG A 25 -5.30 -4.37 2.84
CA ARG A 25 -4.92 -5.56 2.08
C ARG A 25 -5.64 -5.64 0.74
N GLN A 26 -6.92 -5.24 0.70
CA GLN A 26 -7.69 -5.12 -0.53
C GLN A 26 -7.13 -4.00 -1.41
N ILE A 27 -6.75 -2.86 -0.83
CA ILE A 27 -6.11 -1.75 -1.56
C ILE A 27 -4.81 -2.24 -2.24
N TYR A 28 -3.93 -2.92 -1.48
CA TYR A 28 -2.71 -3.51 -2.03
C TYR A 28 -2.99 -4.56 -3.13
N HIS A 29 -3.98 -5.42 -2.90
CA HIS A 29 -4.36 -6.45 -3.86
C HIS A 29 -4.92 -5.86 -5.16
N ASN A 30 -5.75 -4.82 -5.07
CA ASN A 30 -6.29 -4.11 -6.24
C ASN A 30 -5.19 -3.47 -7.09
N ALA A 31 -4.15 -2.94 -6.44
CA ALA A 31 -2.97 -2.40 -7.12
C ALA A 31 -2.01 -3.48 -7.64
N LEU A 32 -2.36 -4.76 -7.50
CA LEU A 32 -1.55 -5.92 -7.92
C LEU A 32 -0.13 -5.90 -7.33
N GLY A 33 0.03 -5.32 -6.14
CA GLY A 33 1.34 -5.18 -5.49
C GLY A 33 2.33 -4.27 -6.22
N MET A 34 1.83 -3.30 -6.98
CA MET A 34 2.63 -2.34 -7.74
C MET A 34 2.20 -0.90 -7.46
N CYS A 35 3.10 0.04 -7.69
CA CYS A 35 2.79 1.46 -7.77
C CYS A 35 1.85 1.69 -8.96
N GLU A 36 0.70 2.32 -8.71
CA GLU A 36 -0.34 2.56 -9.72
C GLU A 36 0.11 3.51 -10.85
N ILE A 37 1.26 4.16 -10.70
CA ILE A 37 1.76 5.18 -11.63
C ILE A 37 2.95 4.69 -12.44
N CYS A 38 3.94 4.11 -11.77
CA CYS A 38 5.20 3.72 -12.43
C CYS A 38 5.48 2.21 -12.41
N GLY A 39 4.60 1.40 -11.81
CA GLY A 39 4.78 -0.06 -11.74
C GLY A 39 5.88 -0.54 -10.79
N GLU A 40 6.55 0.36 -10.06
CA GLU A 40 7.53 0.00 -9.03
C GLU A 40 6.89 -0.92 -7.97
N VAL A 41 7.60 -1.95 -7.54
CA VAL A 41 7.11 -2.95 -6.56
C VAL A 41 7.67 -2.72 -5.16
N ASP A 42 8.75 -1.94 -5.06
CA ASP A 42 9.41 -1.64 -3.80
C ASP A 42 8.98 -0.29 -3.21
N ASN A 43 9.16 -0.16 -1.89
CA ASN A 43 8.88 1.08 -1.15
C ASN A 43 7.45 1.60 -1.35
N LEU A 44 6.49 0.67 -1.43
CA LEU A 44 5.08 0.98 -1.63
C LEU A 44 4.43 1.55 -0.37
N GLU A 45 3.55 2.52 -0.56
CA GLU A 45 2.83 3.26 0.48
C GLU A 45 1.35 3.36 0.12
N ILE A 46 0.50 3.40 1.16
CA ILE A 46 -0.90 3.76 0.98
C ILE A 46 -1.00 5.27 1.07
N HIS A 47 -1.46 5.88 -0.01
CA HIS A 47 -1.79 7.29 -0.07
C HIS A 47 -3.30 7.47 0.05
N GLU A 48 -3.72 8.46 0.84
CA GLU A 48 -5.12 8.86 1.01
C GLU A 48 -5.34 10.11 0.14
N GLU A 49 -6.19 10.01 -0.88
CA GLU A 49 -6.69 11.19 -1.58
C GLU A 49 -7.88 11.73 -0.79
N THR A 50 -7.89 13.04 -0.53
CA THR A 50 -8.92 13.69 0.30
C THR A 50 -9.49 14.91 -0.39
N ASP A 51 -10.79 15.17 -0.22
CA ASP A 51 -11.45 16.40 -0.66
C ASP A 51 -11.31 17.58 0.34
N GLY A 52 -10.45 17.41 1.36
CA GLY A 52 -10.26 18.33 2.48
C GLY A 52 -11.15 18.05 3.69
N ILE A 53 -12.13 17.14 3.58
CA ILE A 53 -13.04 16.76 4.67
C ILE A 53 -13.00 15.25 4.91
N ALA A 54 -13.00 14.47 3.84
CA ALA A 54 -13.02 13.02 3.87
C ALA A 54 -11.99 12.41 2.92
N VAL A 55 -11.62 11.16 3.20
CA VAL A 55 -10.87 10.35 2.24
C VAL A 55 -11.82 9.91 1.14
N ILE A 56 -11.51 10.25 -0.09
CA ILE A 56 -12.29 9.88 -1.27
C ILE A 56 -11.75 8.61 -1.93
N GLU A 57 -10.43 8.41 -1.90
CA GLU A 57 -9.78 7.28 -2.53
C GLU A 57 -8.47 6.89 -1.81
N TRP A 58 -8.08 5.63 -1.95
CA TRP A 58 -6.79 5.14 -1.47
C TRP A 58 -6.00 4.57 -2.63
N HIS A 59 -4.72 4.95 -2.71
CA HIS A 59 -3.81 4.56 -3.77
C HIS A 59 -2.60 3.81 -3.23
N ILE A 60 -2.06 2.89 -4.01
CA ILE A 60 -0.72 2.35 -3.79
C ILE A 60 0.30 3.09 -4.64
N LEU A 61 1.18 3.85 -4.00
CA LEU A 61 2.24 4.61 -4.65
C LEU A 61 3.60 4.20 -4.11
N CYS A 62 4.63 4.14 -4.95
CA CYS A 62 5.99 4.10 -4.45
C CYS A 62 6.36 5.46 -3.84
N THR A 63 7.29 5.49 -2.89
CA THR A 63 7.72 6.71 -2.20
C THR A 63 8.08 7.85 -3.17
N LYS A 64 8.69 7.54 -4.33
CA LYS A 64 9.04 8.55 -5.36
C LYS A 64 7.81 9.21 -5.97
N CYS A 65 6.84 8.41 -6.42
CA CYS A 65 5.59 8.91 -7.01
C CYS A 65 4.75 9.66 -5.98
N HIS A 66 4.65 9.13 -4.76
CA HIS A 66 3.97 9.82 -3.64
C HIS A 66 4.58 11.21 -3.44
N LEU A 67 5.91 11.32 -3.31
CA LEU A 67 6.58 12.61 -3.11
C LEU A 67 6.38 13.58 -4.29
N HIS A 68 6.51 13.09 -5.52
CA HIS A 68 6.38 13.95 -6.69
C HIS A 68 4.98 14.53 -6.86
N ILE A 69 3.94 13.70 -6.65
CA ILE A 69 2.55 14.09 -6.95
C ILE A 69 1.91 14.82 -5.79
N VAL A 70 2.12 14.33 -4.58
CA VAL A 70 1.42 14.83 -3.39
C VAL A 70 2.18 15.99 -2.77
N HIS A 71 3.51 15.91 -2.75
CA HIS A 71 4.36 16.89 -2.07
C HIS A 71 5.04 17.90 -3.03
N LYS A 72 4.73 17.85 -4.34
CA LYS A 72 5.11 18.82 -5.39
C LYS A 72 6.49 19.47 -5.17
N ASP A 73 7.55 18.67 -5.29
CA ASP A 73 8.95 19.10 -5.19
C ASP A 73 9.35 19.83 -3.90
N ASN A 74 8.63 19.61 -2.78
CA ASN A 74 9.06 20.06 -1.47
C ASN A 74 10.30 19.27 -1.01
N LYS A 75 11.48 19.73 -1.44
CA LYS A 75 12.79 19.12 -1.18
C LYS A 75 13.02 18.80 0.31
N THR A 76 12.39 19.56 1.20
CA THR A 76 12.47 19.36 2.66
C THR A 76 11.83 18.04 3.10
N GLU A 77 10.69 17.65 2.53
CA GLU A 77 10.05 16.35 2.83
C GLU A 77 10.81 15.18 2.19
N TRP A 78 11.43 15.40 1.04
CA TRP A 78 12.30 14.43 0.38
C TRP A 78 13.50 14.04 1.27
N ILE A 79 14.09 15.03 1.95
CA ILE A 79 15.23 14.85 2.87
C ILE A 79 14.79 14.27 4.22
N ASN A 80 13.59 14.61 4.69
CA ASN A 80 13.09 14.21 6.02
C ASN A 80 12.41 12.83 6.06
N ARG A 81 12.07 12.22 4.92
CA ARG A 81 11.61 10.82 4.88
C ARG A 81 12.78 9.87 5.08
N LYS A 82 13.16 9.72 6.35
CA LYS A 82 14.28 8.88 6.81
C LYS A 82 13.98 7.37 6.77
N TYR A 83 12.73 6.97 6.47
CA TYR A 83 12.30 5.58 6.51
C TYR A 83 11.47 5.23 5.28
N SER A 84 11.93 4.25 4.52
CA SER A 84 11.16 3.62 3.46
C SER A 84 9.97 2.87 4.04
N SER A 85 8.85 2.90 3.32
CA SER A 85 7.72 2.07 3.70
C SER A 85 8.04 0.59 3.56
N ARG A 86 7.58 -0.18 4.55
CA ARG A 86 7.71 -1.64 4.61
C ARG A 86 6.46 -2.37 4.13
N LEU A 87 5.52 -1.69 3.45
CA LEU A 87 4.24 -2.29 3.08
C LEU A 87 4.41 -3.58 2.27
N ALA A 88 5.17 -3.52 1.17
CA ALA A 88 5.41 -4.68 0.30
C ALA A 88 6.10 -5.83 1.05
N GLN A 89 7.11 -5.50 1.88
CA GLN A 89 7.80 -6.47 2.73
C GLN A 89 6.84 -7.13 3.73
N ASP A 90 5.99 -6.34 4.39
CA ASP A 90 5.03 -6.83 5.37
C ASP A 90 3.96 -7.72 4.73
N ILE A 91 3.52 -7.40 3.50
CA ILE A 91 2.63 -8.26 2.69
C ILE A 91 3.33 -9.57 2.36
N ASN A 92 4.55 -9.53 1.84
CA ASN A 92 5.29 -10.74 1.44
C ASN A 92 5.46 -11.70 2.61
N LEU A 93 5.79 -11.18 3.80
CA LEU A 93 5.87 -11.97 5.03
C LEU A 93 4.52 -12.58 5.45
N GLU A 94 3.40 -11.87 5.25
CA GLU A 94 2.08 -12.46 5.46
C GLU A 94 1.78 -13.56 4.44
N ILE A 95 2.04 -13.32 3.15
CA ILE A 95 1.85 -14.29 2.08
C ILE A 95 2.62 -15.58 2.39
N GLU A 96 3.90 -15.48 2.72
CA GLU A 96 4.73 -16.61 3.12
C GLU A 96 4.15 -17.32 4.35
N LYS A 97 3.74 -16.58 5.38
CA LYS A 97 3.15 -17.13 6.60
C LYS A 97 1.89 -17.96 6.32
N TYR A 98 1.06 -17.55 5.37
CA TYR A 98 -0.16 -18.28 5.03
C TYR A 98 0.06 -19.35 3.96
N GLY A 99 1.30 -19.57 3.51
CA GLY A 99 1.62 -20.62 2.54
C GLY A 99 1.31 -20.23 1.09
N GLY A 100 1.39 -18.93 0.77
CA GLY A 100 1.24 -18.41 -0.58
C GLY A 100 0.10 -17.41 -0.75
N LEU A 101 0.07 -16.79 -1.94
CA LEU A 101 -0.84 -15.68 -2.25
C LEU A 101 -2.31 -16.09 -2.13
N GLU A 102 -2.66 -17.27 -2.65
CA GLU A 102 -4.04 -17.75 -2.63
C GLU A 102 -4.57 -17.95 -1.21
N ASN A 103 -3.80 -18.59 -0.35
CA ASN A 103 -4.17 -18.78 1.05
C ASN A 103 -4.24 -17.45 1.81
N TRP A 104 -3.36 -16.50 1.51
CA TRP A 104 -3.42 -15.15 2.05
C TRP A 104 -4.70 -14.42 1.62
N ARG A 105 -5.07 -14.49 0.34
CA ARG A 105 -6.31 -13.92 -0.19
C ARG A 105 -7.54 -14.52 0.48
N GLN A 106 -7.61 -15.84 0.61
CA GLN A 106 -8.70 -16.54 1.30
C GLN A 106 -8.77 -16.15 2.77
N LYS A 107 -7.62 -16.07 3.46
CA LYS A 107 -7.55 -15.68 4.87
C LYS A 107 -8.16 -14.31 5.15
N PHE A 108 -7.96 -13.37 4.24
CA PHE A 108 -8.44 -11.99 4.37
C PHE A 108 -9.70 -11.70 3.54
N LEU A 109 -10.31 -12.73 2.94
CA LEU A 109 -11.53 -12.62 2.12
C LEU A 109 -11.39 -11.57 1.01
N LEU A 110 -10.22 -11.53 0.36
CA LEU A 110 -9.92 -10.56 -0.69
C LEU A 110 -10.68 -10.89 -1.97
N LYS A 111 -11.34 -9.89 -2.54
CA LYS A 111 -12.10 -10.01 -3.78
C LYS A 111 -11.21 -9.72 -4.98
N ASP A 112 -11.36 -10.49 -6.06
CA ASP A 112 -10.70 -10.17 -7.33
C ASP A 112 -11.18 -8.81 -7.84
N GLY A 113 -10.23 -7.93 -8.15
CA GLY A 113 -10.46 -6.60 -8.68
C GLY A 113 -10.85 -6.61 -10.16
N LEU A 114 -12.04 -7.14 -10.49
CA LEU A 114 -12.78 -6.80 -11.72
C LEU A 114 -14.28 -6.56 -11.45
N SER A 115 -14.70 -6.40 -10.20
CA SER A 115 -16.06 -5.95 -9.89
C SER A 115 -16.11 -4.43 -9.85
N ASN A 116 -16.53 -3.86 -10.98
CA ASN A 116 -16.92 -2.46 -11.17
C ASN A 116 -17.70 -1.89 -9.98
N GLY A 117 -17.22 -0.76 -9.47
CA GLY A 117 -17.89 0.05 -8.45
C GLY A 117 -17.33 1.46 -8.35
N ASN A 118 -16.08 1.68 -8.79
CA ASN A 118 -15.50 2.94 -9.22
C ASN A 118 -14.25 2.56 -10.01
N GLY A 119 -14.37 2.48 -11.34
CA GLY A 119 -13.25 2.13 -12.20
C GLY A 119 -12.23 3.25 -12.19
N ILE A 120 -11.06 2.98 -11.61
CA ILE A 120 -9.84 3.70 -11.99
C ILE A 120 -9.63 3.35 -13.46
N ASP A 121 -9.98 4.31 -14.31
CA ASP A 121 -9.69 4.28 -15.74
C ASP A 121 -8.18 4.46 -15.89
N LEU A 122 -7.44 3.34 -15.81
CA LEU A 122 -5.97 3.28 -15.91
C LEU A 122 -5.43 3.85 -17.24
N TYR A 123 -6.30 4.29 -18.16
CA TYR A 123 -5.95 4.94 -19.42
C TYR A 123 -5.92 6.47 -19.39
N LYS A 124 -6.14 7.14 -18.24
CA LYS A 124 -6.20 8.61 -18.19
C LYS A 124 -4.87 9.36 -18.02
N PHE A 125 -3.73 8.67 -17.90
CA PHE A 125 -2.41 9.32 -17.76
C PHE A 125 -1.53 9.24 -19.02
N GLN A 126 -2.14 9.40 -20.21
CA GLN A 126 -1.42 9.79 -21.43
C GLN A 126 -2.01 11.09 -21.98
N ARG A 127 -1.46 12.23 -21.55
CA ARG A 127 -1.40 13.48 -22.32
C ARG A 127 -0.11 14.21 -22.02
#